data_AF-A0AAE9YUI3-F1
#
_entry.id   AF-A0AAE9YUI3-F1
#
_cell.length_a   1.000
_cell.length_b   1.000
_cell.length_c   1.000
_cell.angle_alpha   90.00
_cell.angle_beta   90.00
_cell.angle_gamma   90.00
#
_symmetry.space_group_name_H-M   'P 1'
#
loop_
_entity.id
_entity.type
_entity.pdbx_description
1 polymer ?
#
loop_
_entity_poly.entity_id
_entity_poly.type
_entity_poly.pdbx_seq_one_letter_code
_entity_poly.pdbx_strand_id
1 'polypeptide(L)'
;MEQYVSVLLTILKFLSIGLTAILSAIALLVEYKDENGKITYWGRRALIGIVVAAFVAASTTALEVIKGERESEKTAKEALVLAKRTSDILENINRSLHPLEGIEFSFWASVDLSSKQLEPYRERFSEELKDYLVQYESGNRRYEGMYASSSNQNGPVDVKVPLGAAAYPSEHKEELAFYLIRHTDFHLAFFKEPISPTYFEKKITDESEYKNPDLVINIDTSEQDQFGIGLEYNIENRTFEINGSSIQSDPRYWRTNGRIISMPDLKGSQMFVFTDSINVPSLDGDNSELVGLRGGIKIRTLLIDISGRQQFWFRTENLHEYKTPRGLSYFVFSLDNGIEEYAR
;
A
#
# COMPACT_ATOMS: atom_id res chain seq x y z
N MET A 1 -26.07 -39.20 -16.17
CA MET A 1 -26.11 -39.19 -17.66
C MET A 1 -24.72 -39.47 -18.26
N GLU A 2 -23.66 -38.80 -17.80
CA GLU A 2 -22.27 -39.03 -18.29
C GLU A 2 -21.78 -40.47 -18.14
N GLN A 3 -22.11 -41.15 -17.04
CA GLN A 3 -21.77 -42.56 -16.83
C GLN A 3 -22.35 -43.47 -17.92
N TYR A 4 -23.60 -43.22 -18.34
CA TYR A 4 -24.25 -43.98 -19.42
C TYR A 4 -23.62 -43.71 -20.78
N VAL A 5 -23.22 -42.46 -21.06
CA VAL A 5 -22.51 -42.09 -22.30
C VAL A 5 -21.15 -42.77 -22.35
N SER A 6 -20.43 -42.84 -21.22
CA SER A 6 -19.14 -43.52 -21.16
C SER A 6 -19.26 -45.04 -21.38
N VAL A 7 -20.26 -45.69 -20.75
CA VAL A 7 -20.53 -47.11 -20.95
C VAL A 7 -20.95 -47.40 -22.39
N LEU A 8 -21.80 -46.55 -22.99
CA LEU A 8 -22.21 -46.65 -24.39
C LEU A 8 -21.02 -46.52 -25.34
N LEU A 9 -20.13 -45.55 -25.11
CA LEU A 9 -18.90 -45.38 -25.89
C LEU A 9 -18.00 -46.62 -25.81
N THR A 10 -17.84 -47.20 -24.62
CA THR A 10 -17.09 -48.44 -24.45
C THR A 10 -17.72 -49.60 -25.24
N ILE A 11 -19.05 -49.75 -25.19
CA ILE A 11 -19.77 -50.79 -25.94
C ILE A 11 -19.62 -50.58 -27.46
N LEU A 12 -19.76 -49.34 -27.94
CA LEU A 12 -19.60 -48.99 -29.35
C LEU A 12 -18.18 -49.26 -29.86
N LYS A 13 -17.15 -49.00 -29.05
CA LYS A 13 -15.75 -49.36 -29.37
C LYS A 13 -15.58 -50.86 -29.55
N PHE A 14 -16.09 -51.67 -28.62
CA PHE A 14 -15.97 -53.13 -28.74
C PHE A 14 -16.77 -53.67 -29.92
N LEU A 15 -17.97 -53.11 -30.18
CA LEU A 15 -18.78 -53.44 -31.36
C LEU A 15 -18.10 -53.07 -32.67
N SER A 16 -17.45 -51.89 -32.76
CA SER A 16 -16.79 -51.45 -33.99
C SER A 16 -15.55 -52.29 -34.29
N ILE A 17 -14.77 -52.67 -33.26
CA ILE A 17 -13.64 -53.60 -33.40
C ILE A 17 -14.14 -54.97 -33.87
N GLY A 18 -15.20 -55.50 -33.24
CA GLY A 18 -15.79 -56.79 -33.60
C GLY A 18 -16.37 -56.81 -35.03
N LEU A 19 -17.12 -55.78 -35.41
CA LEU A 19 -17.69 -55.64 -36.76
C LEU A 19 -16.60 -55.50 -37.81
N THR A 20 -15.56 -54.71 -37.54
CA THR A 20 -14.41 -54.57 -38.44
C THR A 20 -13.72 -55.93 -38.65
N ALA A 21 -13.47 -56.68 -37.58
CA ALA A 21 -12.85 -58.01 -37.68
C ALA A 21 -13.69 -59.00 -38.51
N ILE A 22 -15.01 -59.06 -38.26
CA ILE A 22 -15.93 -59.94 -38.99
C ILE A 22 -16.04 -59.53 -40.47
N LEU A 23 -16.19 -58.24 -40.74
CA LEU A 23 -16.31 -57.73 -42.11
C LEU A 23 -15.01 -57.90 -42.90
N SER A 24 -13.84 -57.72 -42.28
CA SER A 24 -12.54 -58.03 -42.90
C SER A 24 -12.43 -59.51 -43.27
N ALA A 25 -12.88 -60.42 -42.39
CA ALA A 25 -12.90 -61.85 -42.69
C ALA A 25 -13.85 -62.20 -43.85
N ILE A 26 -15.06 -61.62 -43.87
CA ILE A 26 -16.02 -61.80 -44.96
C ILE A 26 -15.48 -61.22 -46.28
N ALA A 27 -14.81 -60.08 -46.23
CA ALA A 27 -14.25 -59.43 -47.41
C ALA A 27 -13.14 -60.27 -48.08
N LEU A 28 -12.44 -61.10 -47.30
CA LEU A 28 -11.45 -62.06 -47.82
C LEU A 28 -12.10 -63.29 -48.46
N LEU A 29 -13.34 -63.64 -48.08
CA LEU A 29 -14.02 -64.86 -48.50
C LEU A 29 -15.02 -64.67 -49.66
N VAL A 30 -15.42 -63.43 -49.95
CA VAL A 30 -16.48 -63.13 -50.92
C VAL A 30 -15.91 -62.41 -52.15
N GLU A 31 -16.17 -62.94 -53.34
CA GLU A 31 -15.90 -62.25 -54.59
C GLU A 31 -16.86 -61.05 -54.75
N TYR A 32 -16.28 -59.84 -54.65
CA TYR A 32 -17.04 -58.58 -54.68
C TYR A 32 -17.62 -58.25 -56.05
N LYS A 33 -17.04 -58.79 -57.12
CA LYS A 33 -17.46 -58.56 -58.49
C LYS A 33 -17.66 -59.89 -59.19
N ASP A 34 -18.72 -59.98 -59.97
CA ASP A 34 -18.92 -61.08 -60.90
C ASP A 34 -17.93 -60.98 -62.08
N GLU A 35 -17.90 -62.01 -62.93
CA GLU A 35 -17.06 -62.07 -64.13
C GLU A 35 -17.32 -60.90 -65.11
N ASN A 36 -18.47 -60.22 -65.00
CA ASN A 36 -18.85 -59.05 -65.81
C ASN A 36 -18.47 -57.71 -65.14
N GLY A 37 -17.75 -57.75 -64.02
CA GLY A 37 -17.32 -56.59 -63.25
C GLY A 37 -18.43 -55.91 -62.43
N LYS A 38 -19.64 -56.49 -62.37
CA LYS A 38 -20.76 -55.96 -61.58
C LYS A 38 -20.67 -56.44 -60.14
N ILE A 39 -21.10 -55.60 -59.20
CA ILE A 39 -21.06 -55.92 -57.78
C ILE A 39 -22.05 -57.05 -57.48
N THR A 40 -21.56 -58.14 -56.87
CA THR A 40 -22.40 -59.27 -56.50
C THR A 40 -23.39 -58.88 -55.40
N TYR A 41 -24.50 -59.62 -55.26
CA TYR A 41 -25.47 -59.36 -54.18
C TYR A 41 -24.83 -59.38 -52.79
N TRP A 42 -23.88 -60.29 -52.58
CA TRP A 42 -23.08 -60.37 -51.36
C TRP A 42 -22.06 -59.23 -51.23
N GLY A 43 -21.39 -58.87 -52.33
CA GLY A 43 -20.51 -57.69 -52.38
C GLY A 43 -21.24 -56.41 -52.00
N ARG A 44 -22.49 -56.23 -52.43
CA ARG A 44 -23.32 -55.06 -52.09
C ARG A 44 -23.64 -55.01 -50.59
N ARG A 45 -23.97 -56.16 -49.98
CA ARG A 45 -24.23 -56.24 -48.52
C ARG A 45 -22.97 -55.99 -47.70
N ALA A 46 -21.83 -56.54 -48.11
CA ALA A 46 -20.56 -56.32 -47.45
C ALA A 46 -20.13 -54.84 -47.53
N LEU A 47 -20.36 -54.19 -48.67
CA LEU A 47 -20.05 -52.77 -48.88
C LEU A 47 -20.92 -51.85 -47.99
N ILE A 48 -22.22 -52.15 -47.85
CA ILE A 48 -23.10 -51.46 -46.89
C ILE A 48 -22.59 -51.65 -45.45
N GLY A 49 -22.18 -52.86 -45.08
CA GLY A 49 -21.61 -53.16 -43.77
C GLY A 49 -20.36 -52.34 -43.45
N ILE A 50 -19.44 -52.22 -44.42
CA ILE A 50 -18.23 -51.40 -44.30
C ILE A 50 -18.57 -49.91 -44.10
N VAL A 51 -19.51 -49.38 -44.86
CA VAL A 51 -19.95 -47.97 -44.74
C VAL A 51 -20.57 -47.71 -43.37
N VAL A 52 -21.42 -48.61 -42.87
CA VAL A 52 -22.02 -48.48 -41.53
C VAL A 52 -20.96 -48.57 -40.44
N ALA A 53 -20.02 -49.52 -40.55
CA ALA A 53 -18.93 -49.66 -39.58
C ALA A 53 -18.02 -48.42 -39.55
N ALA A 54 -17.69 -47.85 -40.71
CA ALA A 54 -16.93 -46.61 -40.81
C ALA A 54 -17.66 -45.42 -40.17
N PHE A 55 -18.98 -45.32 -40.37
CA PHE A 55 -19.79 -44.26 -39.76
C PHE A 55 -19.83 -44.40 -38.24
N VAL A 56 -19.98 -45.62 -37.72
CA VAL A 56 -19.94 -45.90 -36.27
C VAL A 56 -18.58 -45.56 -35.67
N ALA A 57 -17.49 -45.94 -36.35
CA ALA A 57 -16.14 -45.62 -35.91
C ALA A 57 -15.89 -44.09 -35.88
N ALA A 58 -16.23 -43.37 -36.96
CA ALA A 58 -16.11 -41.91 -37.03
C ALA A 58 -16.93 -41.20 -35.94
N SER A 59 -18.17 -41.64 -35.70
CA SER A 59 -19.05 -41.09 -34.65
C SER A 59 -18.47 -41.32 -33.25
N THR A 60 -17.85 -42.48 -33.02
CA THR A 60 -17.23 -42.82 -31.72
C THR A 60 -16.02 -41.93 -31.45
N THR A 61 -15.14 -41.75 -32.44
CA THR A 61 -13.97 -40.86 -32.33
C THR A 61 -14.40 -39.41 -32.13
N ALA A 62 -15.41 -38.92 -32.85
CA ALA A 62 -15.92 -37.56 -32.68
C ALA A 62 -16.45 -37.32 -31.27
N LEU A 63 -17.18 -38.29 -30.69
CA LEU A 63 -17.68 -38.20 -29.32
C LEU A 63 -16.55 -38.21 -28.28
N GLU A 64 -15.46 -38.95 -28.51
CA GLU A 64 -14.29 -38.95 -27.62
C GLU A 64 -13.53 -37.62 -27.65
N VAL A 65 -13.36 -37.03 -28.83
CA VAL A 65 -12.73 -35.71 -28.95
C VAL A 65 -13.56 -34.68 -28.19
N ILE A 66 -14.88 -34.64 -28.40
CA ILE A 66 -15.77 -33.71 -27.69
C ILE A 66 -15.77 -33.97 -26.18
N LYS A 67 -15.75 -35.24 -25.76
CA LYS A 67 -15.68 -35.61 -24.33
C LYS A 67 -14.34 -35.19 -23.71
N GLY A 68 -13.22 -35.43 -24.42
CA GLY A 68 -11.88 -35.06 -24.00
C GLY A 68 -11.68 -33.54 -23.90
N GLU A 69 -12.24 -32.77 -24.82
CA GLU A 69 -12.26 -31.30 -24.75
C GLU A 69 -13.00 -30.82 -23.50
N ARG A 70 -14.17 -31.38 -23.21
CA ARG A 70 -14.96 -31.04 -22.01
C ARG A 70 -14.25 -31.43 -20.70
N GLU A 71 -13.65 -32.62 -20.66
CA GLU A 71 -12.88 -33.07 -19.49
C GLU A 71 -11.61 -32.24 -19.28
N SER A 72 -10.92 -31.85 -20.36
CA SER A 72 -9.76 -30.95 -20.32
C SER A 72 -10.16 -29.56 -19.84
N GLU A 73 -11.26 -28.99 -20.35
CA GLU A 73 -11.77 -27.69 -19.91
C GLU A 73 -12.15 -27.72 -18.43
N LYS A 74 -12.80 -28.80 -17.97
CA LYS A 74 -13.13 -28.98 -16.56
C LYS A 74 -11.88 -29.09 -15.69
N THR A 75 -10.89 -29.88 -16.11
CA THR A 75 -9.62 -30.04 -15.39
C THR A 75 -8.84 -28.72 -15.34
N ALA A 76 -8.82 -27.96 -16.42
CA ALA A 76 -8.19 -26.63 -16.48
C ALA A 76 -8.90 -25.63 -15.55
N LYS A 77 -10.24 -25.64 -15.52
CA LYS A 77 -11.04 -24.83 -14.57
C LYS A 77 -10.76 -25.23 -13.12
N GLU A 78 -10.73 -26.52 -12.81
CA GLU A 78 -10.40 -27.02 -11.47
C GLU A 78 -8.98 -26.66 -11.04
N ALA A 79 -8.00 -26.79 -11.95
CA ALA A 79 -6.63 -26.38 -11.72
C ALA A 79 -6.50 -24.88 -11.49
N LEU A 80 -7.23 -24.05 -12.24
CA LEU A 80 -7.25 -22.60 -12.05
C LEU A 80 -7.89 -22.21 -10.71
N VAL A 81 -8.99 -22.86 -10.33
CA VAL A 81 -9.63 -22.65 -9.01
C VAL A 81 -8.69 -23.06 -7.88
N LEU A 82 -8.00 -24.19 -8.01
CA LEU A 82 -7.02 -24.65 -7.03
C LEU A 82 -5.83 -23.69 -6.94
N ALA A 83 -5.29 -23.24 -8.07
CA ALA A 83 -4.20 -22.28 -8.13
C ALA A 83 -4.60 -20.96 -7.44
N LYS A 84 -5.82 -20.46 -7.70
CA LYS A 84 -6.36 -19.27 -7.04
C LYS A 84 -6.46 -19.47 -5.53
N ARG A 85 -7.04 -20.59 -5.06
CA ARG A 85 -7.13 -20.90 -3.62
C ARG A 85 -5.76 -20.98 -2.96
N THR A 86 -4.80 -21.62 -3.60
CA THR A 86 -3.42 -21.70 -3.09
C THR A 86 -2.79 -20.31 -3.01
N SER A 87 -3.00 -19.46 -4.03
CA SER A 87 -2.55 -18.07 -4.01
C SER A 87 -3.16 -17.29 -2.84
N ASP A 88 -4.48 -17.38 -2.65
CA ASP A 88 -5.19 -16.71 -1.56
C ASP A 88 -4.70 -17.18 -0.18
N ILE A 89 -4.39 -18.48 -0.02
CA ILE A 89 -3.81 -19.04 1.22
C ILE A 89 -2.40 -18.50 1.46
N LEU A 90 -1.54 -18.51 0.44
CA LEU A 90 -0.18 -17.99 0.56
C LEU A 90 -0.18 -16.50 0.89
N GLU A 91 -1.07 -15.72 0.27
CA GLU A 91 -1.26 -14.31 0.58
C GLU A 91 -1.66 -14.12 2.05
N ASN A 92 -2.68 -14.84 2.54
CA ASN A 92 -3.10 -14.74 3.94
C ASN A 92 -2.03 -15.19 4.94
N ILE A 93 -1.24 -16.21 4.62
CA ILE A 93 -0.07 -16.60 5.43
C ILE A 93 0.93 -15.44 5.46
N ASN A 94 1.25 -14.85 4.31
CA ASN A 94 2.18 -13.73 4.22
C ASN A 94 1.68 -12.51 5.02
N ARG A 95 0.38 -12.19 4.93
CA ARG A 95 -0.27 -11.12 5.72
C ARG A 95 -0.16 -11.39 7.23
N SER A 96 -0.27 -12.66 7.64
CA SER A 96 -0.18 -13.07 9.05
C SER A 96 1.26 -13.04 9.59
N LEU A 97 2.26 -13.27 8.73
CA LEU A 97 3.68 -13.24 9.11
C LEU A 97 4.25 -11.82 9.21
N HIS A 98 3.61 -10.86 8.55
CA HIS A 98 4.04 -9.47 8.49
C HIS A 98 2.89 -8.51 8.84
N PRO A 99 2.31 -8.62 10.06
CA PRO A 99 1.28 -7.70 10.49
C PRO A 99 1.81 -6.26 10.53
N LEU A 100 0.90 -5.29 10.41
CA LEU A 100 1.24 -3.90 10.72
C LEU A 100 1.31 -3.76 12.25
N GLU A 101 2.52 -3.84 12.80
CA GLU A 101 2.76 -3.65 14.24
C GLU A 101 4.05 -2.87 14.49
N GLY A 102 4.16 -2.24 15.67
CA GLY A 102 5.35 -1.50 16.06
C GLY A 102 5.74 -0.43 15.03
N ILE A 103 4.79 0.41 14.63
CA ILE A 103 5.07 1.48 13.67
C ILE A 103 5.67 2.66 14.43
N GLU A 104 6.88 3.05 14.06
CA GLU A 104 7.58 4.22 14.58
C GLU A 104 7.71 5.30 13.51
N PHE A 105 7.68 6.55 13.97
CA PHE A 105 7.76 7.72 13.12
C PHE A 105 8.92 8.61 13.55
N SER A 106 9.71 9.04 12.56
CA SER A 106 10.63 10.15 12.75
C SER A 106 10.35 11.18 11.67
N PHE A 107 10.38 12.45 12.01
CA PHE A 107 10.14 13.51 11.05
C PHE A 107 11.03 14.72 11.31
N TRP A 108 11.25 15.48 10.25
CA TRP A 108 11.91 16.77 10.23
C TRP A 108 11.07 17.67 9.35
N ALA A 109 10.51 18.73 9.92
CA ALA A 109 9.58 19.62 9.26
C ALA A 109 9.98 21.07 9.50
N SER A 110 10.23 21.83 8.43
CA SER A 110 10.52 23.25 8.55
C SER A 110 9.24 24.02 8.87
N VAL A 111 9.35 24.94 9.81
CA VAL A 111 8.24 25.80 10.24
C VAL A 111 8.60 27.26 10.03
N ASP A 112 7.72 28.00 9.35
CA ASP A 112 7.88 29.43 9.16
C ASP A 112 7.33 30.18 10.37
N LEU A 113 8.23 30.75 11.14
CA LEU A 113 7.86 31.56 12.30
C LEU A 113 7.81 33.05 12.00
N SER A 114 7.89 33.52 10.74
CA SER A 114 8.00 34.94 10.36
C SER A 114 6.74 35.79 10.57
N SER A 115 5.59 35.16 10.79
CA SER A 115 4.31 35.84 11.06
C SER A 115 4.39 36.83 12.22
N LYS A 116 3.69 37.97 12.12
CA LYS A 116 3.69 39.01 13.17
C LYS A 116 3.20 38.47 14.52
N GLN A 117 2.24 37.56 14.51
CA GLN A 117 1.66 36.96 15.71
C GLN A 117 2.65 36.05 16.46
N LEU A 118 3.70 35.59 15.78
CA LEU A 118 4.78 34.79 16.36
C LEU A 118 5.99 35.64 16.80
N GLU A 119 5.92 36.97 16.63
CA GLU A 119 6.99 37.90 17.02
C GLU A 119 7.37 37.81 18.50
N PRO A 120 6.43 37.76 19.47
CA PRO A 120 6.79 37.64 20.89
C PRO A 120 7.64 36.40 21.19
N TYR A 121 7.33 35.28 20.54
CA TYR A 121 8.12 34.05 20.68
C TYR A 121 9.52 34.22 20.10
N ARG A 122 9.64 34.77 18.88
CA ARG A 122 10.93 34.96 18.21
C ARG A 122 11.86 35.88 18.99
N GLU A 123 11.34 36.97 19.55
CA GLU A 123 12.11 37.92 20.34
C GLU A 123 12.69 37.22 21.58
N ARG A 124 11.84 36.55 22.36
CA ARG A 124 12.27 35.79 23.53
C ARG A 124 13.27 34.69 23.18
N PHE A 125 13.00 33.90 22.14
CA PHE A 125 13.92 32.86 21.67
C PHE A 125 15.29 33.44 21.31
N SER A 126 15.32 34.62 20.67
CA SER A 126 16.57 35.27 20.27
C SER A 126 17.39 35.75 21.48
N GLU A 127 16.73 36.22 22.53
CA GLU A 127 17.38 36.58 23.80
C GLU A 127 18.00 35.35 24.47
N GLU A 128 17.22 34.27 24.62
CA GLU A 128 17.69 33.00 25.19
C GLU A 128 18.85 32.41 24.36
N LEU A 129 18.74 32.44 23.02
CA LEU A 129 19.79 31.96 22.12
C LEU A 129 21.08 32.76 22.30
N LYS A 130 20.99 34.08 22.43
CA LYS A 130 22.17 34.94 22.64
C LYS A 130 22.88 34.57 23.94
N ASP A 131 22.13 34.35 25.02
CA ASP A 131 22.70 33.93 26.30
C ASP A 131 23.33 32.54 26.19
N TYR A 132 22.67 31.60 25.51
CA TYR A 132 23.25 30.30 25.21
C TYR A 132 24.58 30.40 24.44
N LEU A 133 24.67 31.26 23.42
CA LEU A 133 25.90 31.42 22.64
C LEU A 133 27.06 31.96 23.49
N VAL A 134 26.80 32.91 24.39
CA VAL A 134 27.81 33.40 25.36
C VAL A 134 28.28 32.27 26.29
N GLN A 135 27.36 31.43 26.76
CA GLN A 135 27.72 30.27 27.59
C GLN A 135 28.49 29.20 26.79
N TYR A 136 28.15 29.01 25.51
CA TYR A 136 28.84 28.07 24.63
C TYR A 136 30.30 28.47 24.40
N GLU A 137 30.57 29.76 24.22
CA GLU A 137 31.92 30.32 24.09
C GLU A 137 32.75 30.17 25.37
N SER A 138 32.11 30.24 26.54
CA SER A 138 32.77 30.00 27.83
C SER A 138 33.04 28.51 28.13
N GLY A 139 32.67 27.62 27.20
CA GLY A 139 32.88 26.17 27.28
C GLY A 139 31.67 25.39 27.81
N ASN A 140 30.60 26.08 28.22
CA ASN A 140 29.37 25.42 28.65
C ASN A 140 28.49 25.06 27.46
N ARG A 141 28.49 23.78 27.07
CA ARG A 141 27.76 23.27 25.91
C ARG A 141 26.24 23.14 26.10
N ARG A 142 25.71 23.44 27.30
CA ARG A 142 24.28 23.37 27.61
C ARG A 142 23.83 24.57 28.45
N TYR A 143 22.72 25.20 28.10
CA TYR A 143 22.15 26.30 28.88
C TYR A 143 20.63 26.24 28.82
N GLU A 144 19.96 26.24 29.99
CA GLU A 144 18.50 26.22 30.13
C GLU A 144 17.78 25.19 29.23
N GLY A 145 18.41 24.01 29.08
CA GLY A 145 17.92 22.90 28.27
C GLY A 145 18.37 22.91 26.80
N MET A 146 18.83 24.04 26.27
CA MET A 146 19.37 24.13 24.91
C MET A 146 20.78 23.53 24.79
N TYR A 147 21.09 22.97 23.61
CA TYR A 147 22.42 22.44 23.30
C TYR A 147 22.69 22.44 21.80
N ALA A 148 23.98 22.42 21.41
CA ALA A 148 24.39 22.30 20.02
C ALA A 148 24.13 20.87 19.53
N SER A 149 23.28 20.69 18.53
CA SER A 149 23.12 19.41 17.84
C SER A 149 24.21 19.22 16.79
N SER A 150 24.73 20.31 16.23
CA SER A 150 25.88 20.31 15.32
C SER A 150 26.78 21.52 15.59
N SER A 151 28.08 21.38 15.29
CA SER A 151 29.06 22.45 15.49
C SER A 151 30.19 22.37 14.48
N ASN A 152 30.77 23.51 14.12
CA ASN A 152 31.97 23.62 13.31
C ASN A 152 33.10 24.34 14.08
N GLN A 153 34.18 24.72 13.40
CA GLN A 153 35.32 25.41 14.02
C GLN A 153 34.97 26.79 14.60
N ASN A 154 33.88 27.41 14.14
CA ASN A 154 33.45 28.75 14.52
C ASN A 154 32.37 28.76 15.61
N GLY A 155 31.81 27.60 15.97
CA GLY A 155 30.75 27.55 16.98
C GLY A 155 29.66 26.53 16.67
N PRO A 156 28.50 26.63 17.33
CA PRO A 156 27.34 25.81 17.02
C PRO A 156 26.78 26.21 15.65
N VAL A 157 26.32 25.25 14.87
CA VAL A 157 25.65 25.47 13.58
C VAL A 157 24.15 25.28 13.77
N ASP A 158 23.77 24.20 14.44
CA ASP A 158 22.39 23.89 14.82
C ASP A 158 22.26 23.82 16.35
N VAL A 159 21.19 24.40 16.86
CA VAL A 159 20.84 24.40 18.29
C VAL A 159 19.54 23.66 18.48
N LYS A 160 19.57 22.60 19.28
CA LYS A 160 18.39 21.83 19.68
C LYS A 160 17.82 22.38 20.97
N VAL A 161 16.52 22.60 20.96
CA VAL A 161 15.68 23.08 22.06
C VAL A 161 14.65 21.99 22.36
N PRO A 162 14.94 21.12 23.34
CA PRO A 162 14.02 20.05 23.71
C PRO A 162 12.76 20.60 24.38
N LEU A 163 11.71 19.78 24.44
CA LEU A 163 10.52 20.07 25.23
C LEU A 163 10.88 20.45 26.68
N GLY A 164 10.24 21.49 27.19
CA GLY A 164 10.45 22.00 28.54
C GLY A 164 11.69 22.89 28.72
N ALA A 165 12.55 23.04 27.71
CA ALA A 165 13.61 24.05 27.74
C ALA A 165 13.02 25.46 27.85
N ALA A 166 13.74 26.39 28.49
CA ALA A 166 13.25 27.75 28.68
C ALA A 166 12.90 28.43 27.35
N ALA A 167 13.70 28.19 26.31
CA ALA A 167 13.49 28.72 24.96
C ALA A 167 12.36 28.05 24.16
N TYR A 168 11.80 26.91 24.61
CA TYR A 168 10.67 26.28 23.94
C TYR A 168 9.39 27.13 24.16
N PRO A 169 8.44 27.22 23.20
CA PRO A 169 7.21 27.98 23.40
C PRO A 169 6.37 27.37 24.52
N SER A 170 5.63 28.19 25.26
CA SER A 170 4.71 27.71 26.32
C SER A 170 3.29 28.17 26.05
N GLU A 171 2.31 27.33 26.41
CA GLU A 171 0.89 27.60 26.18
C GLU A 171 0.45 28.96 26.74
N HIS A 172 0.89 29.30 27.96
CA HIS A 172 0.46 30.53 28.64
C HIS A 172 1.14 31.82 28.17
N LYS A 173 2.29 31.72 27.49
CA LYS A 173 3.04 32.91 27.02
C LYS A 173 2.90 33.12 25.52
N GLU A 174 2.97 32.04 24.75
CA GLU A 174 2.97 32.07 23.29
C GLU A 174 2.06 30.95 22.73
N GLU A 175 0.78 31.00 23.08
CA GLU A 175 -0.24 29.99 22.72
C GLU A 175 -0.15 29.54 21.25
N LEU A 176 -0.09 30.49 20.31
CA LEU A 176 -0.03 30.18 18.88
C LEU A 176 1.26 29.43 18.49
N ALA A 177 2.41 29.85 19.02
CA ALA A 177 3.70 29.18 18.76
C ALA A 177 3.73 27.81 19.42
N PHE A 178 3.15 27.68 20.62
CA PHE A 178 3.01 26.43 21.33
C PHE A 178 2.19 25.44 20.51
N TYR A 179 0.97 25.78 20.07
CA TYR A 179 0.15 24.88 19.27
C TYR A 179 0.70 24.61 17.86
N LEU A 180 1.43 25.56 17.27
CA LEU A 180 2.10 25.35 16.00
C LEU A 180 3.24 24.34 16.11
N ILE A 181 4.06 24.42 17.16
CA ILE A 181 5.30 23.64 17.28
C ILE A 181 5.05 22.32 18.04
N ARG A 182 4.34 22.37 19.17
CA ARG A 182 4.09 21.20 20.04
C ARG A 182 3.08 20.23 19.45
N HIS A 183 2.03 20.74 18.80
CA HIS A 183 0.91 19.96 18.29
C HIS A 183 0.98 19.84 16.76
N THR A 184 2.09 19.28 16.26
CA THR A 184 2.24 18.96 14.83
C THR A 184 1.94 17.48 14.65
N ASP A 185 0.69 17.11 14.85
CA ASP A 185 0.27 15.73 14.63
C ASP A 185 0.24 15.42 13.13
N PHE A 186 0.56 14.18 12.81
CA PHE A 186 0.57 13.69 11.43
C PHE A 186 -0.49 12.64 11.23
N HIS A 187 -1.24 12.77 10.15
CA HIS A 187 -2.18 11.78 9.68
C HIS A 187 -1.67 11.13 8.41
N LEU A 188 -1.75 9.81 8.37
CA LEU A 188 -1.35 8.99 7.23
C LEU A 188 -2.56 8.23 6.74
N ALA A 189 -3.08 8.62 5.59
CA ALA A 189 -4.22 7.97 4.94
C ALA A 189 -3.74 7.13 3.75
N PHE A 190 -3.96 5.83 3.80
CA PHE A 190 -3.53 4.88 2.78
C PHE A 190 -4.72 4.43 1.93
N PHE A 191 -4.51 4.39 0.62
CA PHE A 191 -5.46 3.90 -0.37
C PHE A 191 -4.81 2.76 -1.15
N LYS A 192 -5.39 1.56 -1.08
CA LYS A 192 -4.91 0.39 -1.81
C LYS A 192 -5.03 0.59 -3.32
N GLU A 193 -6.09 1.28 -3.73
CA GLU A 193 -6.30 1.73 -5.10
C GLU A 193 -6.09 3.25 -5.15
N PRO A 194 -5.04 3.72 -5.85
CA PRO A 194 -4.74 5.14 -5.94
C PRO A 194 -5.93 5.99 -6.36
N ILE A 195 -6.04 7.17 -5.77
CA ILE A 195 -7.05 8.18 -6.08
C ILE A 195 -6.36 9.45 -6.61
N SER A 196 -7.12 10.29 -7.31
CA SER A 196 -6.63 11.63 -7.66
C SER A 196 -6.42 12.44 -6.37
N PRO A 197 -5.29 13.14 -6.21
CA PRO A 197 -5.09 14.06 -5.08
C PRO A 197 -6.22 15.07 -4.91
N THR A 198 -6.79 15.55 -6.02
CA THR A 198 -7.95 16.46 -6.02
C THR A 198 -9.23 15.86 -5.46
N TYR A 199 -9.37 14.53 -5.35
CA TYR A 199 -10.49 13.90 -4.64
C TYR A 199 -10.30 13.94 -3.13
N PHE A 200 -9.05 13.84 -2.65
CA PHE A 200 -8.73 13.97 -1.23
C PHE A 200 -9.03 15.39 -0.70
N GLU A 201 -8.89 16.41 -1.57
CA GLU A 201 -9.17 17.82 -1.26
C GLU A 201 -10.63 18.12 -0.95
N LYS A 202 -11.57 17.33 -1.50
CA LYS A 202 -12.96 17.76 -1.61
C LYS A 202 -13.74 17.75 -0.30
N LYS A 203 -13.25 17.13 0.79
CA LYS A 203 -13.45 17.58 2.19
C LYS A 203 -13.01 16.54 3.24
N ILE A 204 -12.20 17.00 4.20
CA ILE A 204 -12.03 16.44 5.54
C ILE A 204 -13.34 16.57 6.38
N THR A 205 -14.35 17.30 5.90
CA THR A 205 -15.57 17.67 6.65
C THR A 205 -16.93 17.19 6.08
N ASP A 206 -16.99 16.44 4.97
CA ASP A 206 -18.27 15.89 4.45
C ASP A 206 -18.18 14.36 4.27
N GLU A 207 -18.63 13.59 5.26
CA GLU A 207 -18.42 12.13 5.31
C GLU A 207 -19.21 11.31 4.26
N SER A 208 -20.17 11.90 3.54
CA SER A 208 -21.18 11.12 2.79
C SER A 208 -20.83 10.75 1.35
N GLU A 209 -19.77 11.33 0.73
CA GLU A 209 -19.50 11.13 -0.71
C GLU A 209 -18.10 10.57 -1.06
N TYR A 210 -17.25 10.25 -0.08
CA TYR A 210 -15.84 9.93 -0.35
C TYR A 210 -15.48 8.45 -0.25
N LYS A 211 -14.46 8.08 -1.04
CA LYS A 211 -13.74 6.83 -0.84
C LYS A 211 -12.99 6.95 0.48
N ASN A 212 -13.41 6.20 1.48
CA ASN A 212 -12.71 6.13 2.76
C ASN A 212 -11.29 5.54 2.54
N PRO A 213 -10.26 6.07 3.22
CA PRO A 213 -8.96 5.43 3.25
C PRO A 213 -9.10 3.97 3.74
N ASP A 214 -8.29 3.09 3.18
CA ASP A 214 -8.25 1.68 3.55
C ASP A 214 -7.54 1.45 4.90
N LEU A 215 -6.61 2.34 5.23
CA LEU A 215 -5.96 2.46 6.52
C LEU A 215 -5.71 3.95 6.84
N VAL A 216 -5.97 4.36 8.07
CA VAL A 216 -5.57 5.66 8.62
C VAL A 216 -4.75 5.42 9.87
N ILE A 217 -3.57 6.04 9.93
CA ILE A 217 -2.71 6.07 11.11
C ILE A 217 -2.60 7.51 11.57
N ASN A 218 -2.95 7.76 12.83
CA ASN A 218 -2.78 9.06 13.47
C ASN A 218 -1.54 9.01 14.37
N ILE A 219 -0.73 10.05 14.30
CA ILE A 219 0.48 10.22 15.09
C ILE A 219 0.28 11.43 15.98
N ASP A 220 -0.07 11.15 17.23
CA ASP A 220 -0.21 12.16 18.26
C ASP A 220 1.18 12.52 18.79
N THR A 221 1.60 13.77 18.56
CA THR A 221 2.87 14.29 19.05
C THR A 221 2.78 14.84 20.47
N SER A 222 1.57 15.11 20.95
CA SER A 222 1.30 15.82 22.19
C SER A 222 1.42 14.99 23.46
N GLU A 223 1.31 13.66 23.37
CA GLU A 223 1.50 12.73 24.50
C GLU A 223 2.94 12.16 24.57
N GLN A 224 3.81 12.55 23.64
CA GLN A 224 5.07 11.84 23.35
C GLN A 224 6.31 12.58 23.88
N ASP A 225 6.28 13.00 25.15
CA ASP A 225 7.37 13.75 25.80
C ASP A 225 8.74 13.05 25.78
N GLN A 226 8.75 11.73 25.62
CA GLN A 226 9.96 10.90 25.67
C GLN A 226 10.64 10.71 24.30
N PHE A 227 9.95 11.01 23.19
CA PHE A 227 10.37 10.59 21.84
C PHE A 227 11.11 11.68 21.07
N GLY A 228 11.92 12.47 21.80
CA GLY A 228 12.88 13.39 21.21
C GLY A 228 12.29 14.54 20.40
N ILE A 229 10.98 14.82 20.56
CA ILE A 229 10.34 15.98 19.97
C ILE A 229 11.07 17.23 20.45
N GLY A 230 11.45 18.07 19.52
CA GLY A 230 12.15 19.30 19.81
C GLY A 230 12.10 20.26 18.65
N LEU A 231 12.52 21.48 18.96
CA LEU A 231 12.76 22.51 17.98
C LEU A 231 14.26 22.56 17.72
N GLU A 232 14.65 22.62 16.45
CA GLU A 232 16.02 22.84 16.03
C GLU A 232 16.10 24.15 15.28
N TYR A 233 17.13 24.94 15.61
CA TYR A 233 17.37 26.23 15.00
C TYR A 233 18.73 26.23 14.32
N ASN A 234 18.73 26.46 13.01
CA ASN A 234 19.95 26.64 12.25
C ASN A 234 20.40 28.11 12.33
N ILE A 235 21.58 28.36 12.89
CA ILE A 235 22.08 29.71 13.16
C ILE A 235 22.41 30.46 11.87
N GLU A 236 22.96 29.77 10.88
CA GLU A 236 23.41 30.38 9.62
C GLU A 236 22.23 30.85 8.77
N ASN A 237 21.25 29.98 8.56
CA ASN A 237 20.10 30.23 7.70
C ASN A 237 18.92 30.82 8.45
N ARG A 238 18.97 30.87 9.79
CA ARG A 238 17.93 31.38 10.69
C ARG A 238 16.58 30.67 10.52
N THR A 239 16.62 29.37 10.26
CA THR A 239 15.43 28.54 10.03
C THR A 239 15.12 27.68 11.24
N PHE A 240 13.82 27.48 11.49
CA PHE A 240 13.31 26.59 12.51
C PHE A 240 12.84 25.27 11.89
N GLU A 241 13.18 24.17 12.56
CA GLU A 241 12.76 22.83 12.20
C GLU A 241 12.18 22.12 13.42
N ILE A 242 10.99 21.56 13.26
CA ILE A 242 10.40 20.65 14.24
C ILE A 242 10.91 19.26 13.88
N ASN A 243 11.51 18.58 14.84
CA ASN A 243 11.88 17.18 14.67
C ASN A 243 11.32 16.31 15.78
N GLY A 244 11.01 15.07 15.43
CA GLY A 244 10.61 14.01 16.33
C GLY A 244 11.26 12.70 15.90
N SER A 245 11.62 11.84 16.84
CA SER A 245 12.38 10.62 16.55
C SER A 245 11.81 9.42 17.30
N SER A 246 11.60 8.31 16.59
CA SER A 246 11.06 7.07 17.14
C SER A 246 9.72 7.24 17.87
N ILE A 247 8.87 8.15 17.38
CA ILE A 247 7.51 8.34 17.90
C ILE A 247 6.71 7.07 17.62
N GLN A 248 6.30 6.39 18.68
CA GLN A 248 5.49 5.19 18.58
C GLN A 248 4.06 5.57 18.19
N SER A 249 3.54 4.95 17.15
CA SER A 249 2.12 5.08 16.87
C SER A 249 1.30 4.09 17.67
N ASP A 250 0.23 4.60 18.26
CA ASP A 250 -0.70 3.82 19.06
C ASP A 250 -1.78 3.20 18.16
N PRO A 251 -1.87 1.86 18.07
CA PRO A 251 -2.89 1.18 17.27
C PRO A 251 -4.33 1.53 17.64
N ARG A 252 -4.58 2.07 18.85
CA ARG A 252 -5.91 2.54 19.27
C ARG A 252 -6.42 3.70 18.41
N TYR A 253 -5.52 4.47 17.80
CA TYR A 253 -5.87 5.58 16.90
C TYR A 253 -5.83 5.19 15.42
N TRP A 254 -5.70 3.89 15.11
CA TRP A 254 -5.72 3.41 13.74
C TRP A 254 -7.15 3.09 13.32
N ARG A 255 -7.46 3.35 12.05
CA ARG A 255 -8.73 2.93 11.43
C ARG A 255 -8.41 2.14 10.18
N THR A 256 -8.94 0.93 10.06
CA THR A 256 -8.79 0.09 8.86
C THR A 256 -10.13 -0.49 8.44
N ASN A 257 -10.32 -0.66 7.13
CA ASN A 257 -11.47 -1.37 6.57
C ASN A 257 -11.15 -2.85 6.23
N GLY A 258 -9.95 -3.32 6.58
CA GLY A 258 -9.49 -4.70 6.33
C GLY A 258 -8.77 -4.92 4.98
N ARG A 259 -8.77 -3.94 4.08
CA ARG A 259 -8.05 -4.01 2.79
C ARG A 259 -6.54 -3.80 2.95
N ILE A 260 -6.13 -3.10 4.01
CA ILE A 260 -4.72 -2.93 4.41
C ILE A 260 -4.62 -3.28 5.91
N ILE A 261 -4.02 -4.43 6.22
CA ILE A 261 -3.78 -4.89 7.61
C ILE A 261 -2.36 -5.42 7.83
N SER A 262 -1.56 -5.50 6.77
CA SER A 262 -0.24 -6.12 6.78
C SER A 262 0.73 -5.37 5.85
N MET A 263 2.03 -5.60 6.03
CA MET A 263 3.07 -4.99 5.20
C MET A 263 2.92 -5.30 3.70
N PRO A 264 2.62 -6.54 3.27
CA PRO A 264 2.35 -6.83 1.86
C PRO A 264 1.19 -6.00 1.28
N ASP A 265 0.22 -5.60 2.11
CA ASP A 265 -0.91 -4.81 1.67
C ASP A 265 -0.52 -3.34 1.37
N LEU A 266 0.56 -2.83 1.95
CA LEU A 266 1.06 -1.47 1.66
C LEU A 266 1.66 -1.35 0.26
N LYS A 267 2.13 -2.47 -0.32
CA LYS A 267 2.72 -2.48 -1.66
C LYS A 267 1.73 -1.98 -2.72
N GLY A 268 2.16 -0.98 -3.49
CA GLY A 268 1.37 -0.32 -4.53
C GLY A 268 0.24 0.57 -3.99
N SER A 269 0.17 0.79 -2.68
CA SER A 269 -0.79 1.73 -2.10
C SER A 269 -0.33 3.17 -2.26
N GLN A 270 -1.27 4.10 -2.25
CA GLN A 270 -1.01 5.53 -2.23
C GLN A 270 -1.19 6.03 -0.79
N MET A 271 -0.21 6.76 -0.27
CA MET A 271 -0.25 7.37 1.05
C MET A 271 -0.42 8.89 0.93
N PHE A 272 -1.32 9.45 1.73
CA PHE A 272 -1.50 10.88 1.94
C PHE A 272 -0.99 11.21 3.34
N VAL A 273 -0.15 12.23 3.44
CA VAL A 273 0.38 12.74 4.70
C VAL A 273 -0.09 14.16 4.87
N PHE A 274 -0.72 14.47 5.99
CA PHE A 274 -1.18 15.82 6.29
C PHE A 274 -1.03 16.12 7.77
N THR A 275 -0.88 17.40 8.07
CA THR A 275 -0.86 17.88 9.45
C THR A 275 -2.24 18.37 9.81
N ASP A 276 -2.87 17.65 10.73
CA ASP A 276 -4.09 18.04 11.40
C ASP A 276 -3.92 17.61 12.85
N SER A 277 -4.31 18.44 13.80
CA SER A 277 -4.12 18.12 15.22
C SER A 277 -5.39 17.49 15.72
N ILE A 278 -5.29 16.25 16.22
CA ILE A 278 -6.42 15.59 16.87
C ILE A 278 -6.75 16.23 18.21
N ASN A 279 -5.75 16.90 18.80
CA ASN A 279 -5.86 17.62 20.05
C ASN A 279 -5.97 19.13 19.81
N VAL A 280 -6.66 19.81 20.72
CA VAL A 280 -7.06 21.23 20.70
C VAL A 280 -5.91 22.17 20.27
N PRO A 281 -6.20 23.28 19.57
CA PRO A 281 -7.51 23.72 19.14
C PRO A 281 -7.93 23.05 17.82
N SER A 282 -9.19 22.61 17.76
CA SER A 282 -9.79 22.06 16.54
C SER A 282 -9.60 23.06 15.40
N LEU A 283 -9.09 22.59 14.27
CA LEU A 283 -8.96 23.42 13.08
C LEU A 283 -10.32 23.85 12.51
N ASP A 284 -11.44 23.30 12.99
CA ASP A 284 -12.79 23.67 12.56
C ASP A 284 -13.36 24.92 13.27
N GLY A 285 -12.60 25.52 14.20
CA GLY A 285 -12.96 26.77 14.91
C GLY A 285 -12.34 28.05 14.35
N ASP A 286 -12.36 29.13 15.15
CA ASP A 286 -11.74 30.44 14.87
C ASP A 286 -10.19 30.40 15.00
N ASN A 287 -9.57 29.45 14.30
CA ASN A 287 -8.13 29.21 14.30
C ASN A 287 -7.52 29.44 12.91
N SER A 288 -8.09 30.38 12.15
CA SER A 288 -7.69 30.65 10.76
C SER A 288 -6.19 30.96 10.63
N GLU A 289 -5.62 31.62 11.64
CA GLU A 289 -4.18 31.91 11.69
C GLU A 289 -3.33 30.65 11.88
N LEU A 290 -3.68 29.78 12.83
CA LEU A 290 -2.98 28.51 13.05
C LEU A 290 -3.10 27.60 11.82
N VAL A 291 -4.27 27.56 11.17
CA VAL A 291 -4.47 26.85 9.90
C VAL A 291 -3.52 27.38 8.83
N GLY A 292 -3.42 28.70 8.68
CA GLY A 292 -2.50 29.33 7.72
C GLY A 292 -1.03 29.01 8.02
N LEU A 293 -0.64 29.05 9.30
CA LEU A 293 0.72 28.73 9.74
C LEU A 293 1.07 27.24 9.54
N ARG A 294 0.15 26.32 9.87
CA ARG A 294 0.32 24.88 9.59
C ARG A 294 0.36 24.59 8.10
N GLY A 295 -0.40 25.33 7.30
CA GLY A 295 -0.26 25.34 5.85
C GLY A 295 1.12 25.76 5.36
N GLY A 296 1.94 26.42 6.18
CA GLY A 296 3.33 26.76 5.89
C GLY A 296 4.34 25.66 6.24
N ILE A 297 3.94 24.61 6.96
CA ILE A 297 4.83 23.54 7.38
C ILE A 297 5.28 22.73 6.16
N LYS A 298 6.60 22.56 6.02
CA LYS A 298 7.20 21.78 4.94
C LYS A 298 7.91 20.57 5.51
N ILE A 299 7.41 19.38 5.19
CA ILE A 299 8.07 18.13 5.58
C ILE A 299 9.37 18.00 4.77
N ARG A 300 10.50 17.98 5.47
CA ARG A 300 11.81 17.72 4.86
C ARG A 300 12.08 16.24 4.76
N THR A 301 11.82 15.52 5.84
CA THR A 301 11.97 14.08 5.89
C THR A 301 10.89 13.51 6.79
N LEU A 302 10.24 12.45 6.35
CA LEU A 302 9.40 11.57 7.15
C LEU A 302 9.98 10.16 7.00
N LEU A 303 10.21 9.51 8.13
CA LEU A 303 10.67 8.15 8.24
C LEU A 303 9.59 7.34 8.94
N ILE A 304 9.13 6.28 8.29
CA ILE A 304 8.23 5.30 8.88
C ILE A 304 9.02 4.01 9.06
N ASP A 305 9.20 3.57 10.29
CA ASP A 305 9.74 2.25 10.61
C ASP A 305 8.59 1.32 10.96
N ILE A 306 8.51 0.13 10.37
CA ILE A 306 7.50 -0.87 10.70
C ILE A 306 8.18 -2.11 11.28
N SER A 307 7.89 -2.35 12.56
CA SER A 307 8.39 -3.48 13.35
C SER A 307 9.93 -3.57 13.42
N GLY A 308 10.66 -2.47 13.20
CA GLY A 308 12.12 -2.44 13.18
C GLY A 308 12.75 -3.16 11.98
N ARG A 309 11.93 -3.56 10.99
CA ARG A 309 12.37 -4.39 9.85
C ARG A 309 12.41 -3.62 8.54
N GLN A 310 11.42 -2.76 8.33
CA GLN A 310 11.27 -2.04 7.07
C GLN A 310 11.13 -0.55 7.33
N GLN A 311 11.98 0.23 6.66
CA GLN A 311 12.02 1.68 6.78
C GLN A 311 11.58 2.31 5.46
N PHE A 312 10.65 3.25 5.54
CA PHE A 312 10.20 4.05 4.41
C PHE A 312 10.68 5.48 4.61
N TRP A 313 11.53 5.93 3.70
CA TRP A 313 12.12 7.27 3.73
C TRP A 313 11.42 8.16 2.71
N PHE A 314 10.79 9.21 3.22
CA PHE A 314 10.05 10.19 2.44
C PHE A 314 10.74 11.54 2.55
N ARG A 315 11.48 11.92 1.51
CA ARG A 315 12.25 13.17 1.48
C ARG A 315 11.63 14.16 0.51
N THR A 316 11.84 15.47 0.73
CA THR A 316 11.26 16.58 -0.05
C THR A 316 11.30 16.36 -1.56
N GLU A 317 12.39 15.81 -2.10
CA GLU A 317 12.56 15.52 -3.52
C GLU A 317 11.50 14.57 -4.10
N ASN A 318 10.91 13.71 -3.27
CA ASN A 318 9.89 12.73 -3.64
C ASN A 318 8.50 13.13 -3.13
N LEU A 319 8.35 14.34 -2.55
CA LEU A 319 7.09 14.84 -2.03
C LEU A 319 6.34 15.63 -3.09
N HIS A 320 5.16 15.17 -3.45
CA HIS A 320 4.20 15.99 -4.18
C HIS A 320 3.32 16.72 -3.17
N GLU A 321 3.59 18.01 -2.97
CA GLU A 321 2.81 18.90 -2.11
C GLU A 321 1.55 19.39 -2.85
N TYR A 322 0.44 19.37 -2.12
CA TYR A 322 -0.84 19.92 -2.52
C TYR A 322 -1.41 20.77 -1.38
N LYS A 323 -2.44 21.57 -1.68
CA LYS A 323 -3.08 22.46 -0.71
C LYS A 323 -4.56 22.18 -0.65
N THR A 324 -5.12 22.09 0.55
CA THR A 324 -6.57 22.10 0.73
C THR A 324 -7.15 23.48 0.41
N PRO A 325 -8.47 23.62 0.20
CA PRO A 325 -9.11 24.94 0.05
C PRO A 325 -8.89 25.88 1.24
N ARG A 326 -8.54 25.34 2.42
CA ARG A 326 -8.22 26.10 3.63
C ARG A 326 -6.73 26.48 3.74
N GLY A 327 -5.90 26.06 2.78
CA GLY A 327 -4.47 26.35 2.73
C GLY A 327 -3.56 25.35 3.45
N LEU A 328 -4.11 24.28 4.03
CA LEU A 328 -3.29 23.23 4.66
C LEU A 328 -2.52 22.43 3.62
N SER A 329 -1.25 22.17 3.86
CA SER A 329 -0.45 21.27 3.03
C SER A 329 -0.81 19.82 3.30
N TYR A 330 -0.89 19.04 2.23
CA TYR A 330 -0.83 17.60 2.29
C TYR A 330 0.11 17.08 1.20
N PHE A 331 0.68 15.91 1.44
CA PHE A 331 1.71 15.31 0.61
C PHE A 331 1.25 13.94 0.14
N VAL A 332 1.49 13.61 -1.13
CA VAL A 332 1.04 12.35 -1.73
C VAL A 332 2.23 11.51 -2.16
N PHE A 333 2.12 10.21 -1.89
CA PHE A 333 3.14 9.21 -2.14
C PHE A 333 2.57 7.96 -2.76
N SER A 334 3.30 7.37 -3.69
CA SER A 334 3.04 6.01 -4.14
C SER A 334 4.06 5.07 -3.49
N LEU A 335 3.58 4.07 -2.77
CA LEU A 335 4.40 2.99 -2.21
C LEU A 335 4.69 1.92 -3.26
N ASP A 336 5.23 2.36 -4.40
CA ASP A 336 5.63 1.48 -5.50
C ASP A 336 6.86 0.63 -5.11
N ASN A 337 7.20 -0.35 -5.95
CA ASN A 337 8.30 -1.31 -5.76
C ASN A 337 9.71 -0.68 -5.59
N GLY A 338 9.83 0.65 -5.59
CA GLY A 338 11.05 1.42 -5.42
C GLY A 338 11.26 1.97 -4.02
N ILE A 339 10.57 1.44 -3.00
CA ILE A 339 11.00 1.63 -1.61
C ILE A 339 12.43 1.10 -1.55
N GLU A 340 13.40 1.99 -1.31
CA GLU A 340 14.77 1.59 -1.00
C GLU A 340 14.69 0.79 0.31
N GLU A 341 14.55 -0.52 0.17
CA GLU A 341 14.50 -1.46 1.26
C GLU A 341 15.92 -1.55 1.81
N TYR A 342 16.27 -0.62 2.69
CA TYR A 342 17.50 -0.70 3.46
C TYR A 342 17.30 -1.79 4.51
N ALA A 343 17.56 -3.04 4.12
CA ALA A 343 17.79 -4.11 5.08
C ALA A 343 19.04 -3.70 5.90
N ARG A 344 18.84 -3.46 7.20
CA ARG A 344 19.94 -3.21 8.15
C ARG A 344 20.77 -4.44 8.40
#